data_AF-A0A1M5EYF4-F1
#
_entry.id   AF-A0A1M5EYF4-F1
#
_cell.length_a   1.000
_cell.length_b   1.000
_cell.length_c   1.000
_cell.angle_alpha   90.00
_cell.angle_beta   90.00
_cell.angle_gamma   90.00
#
_symmetry.space_group_name_H-M   'P 1'
#
loop_
_entity.id
_entity.type
_entity.pdbx_description
1 polymer ?
#
loop_
_entity_poly.entity_id
_entity_poly.type
_entity_poly.pdbx_seq_one_letter_code
_entity_poly.pdbx_strand_id
1 'polypeptide(L)'
;MAKSSHGVLWHKVPTKSGMRAVSPKPRGLLRSFAKSCIVAGSLALVVAAPPVQASNTTANVMIIGNDYGGVLVQRLANLQALRLRGTTVEIRGDICASACTLYLGLENTCILPQTRFGFHGPSSHGKPLPRADYERLSQVVAAQYPSVLRDWYVTSGRLTLRRMQYISGRTLIDLGLRQCTGGPVPQAQS
;
A
#
# COMPACT_ATOMS: atom_id res chain seq x y z
N MET A 1 -46.50 -19.44 -10.49
CA MET A 1 -45.77 -20.54 -11.16
C MET A 1 -44.30 -20.16 -11.28
N ALA A 2 -43.43 -21.06 -10.81
CA ALA A 2 -41.96 -21.17 -10.93
C ALA A 2 -41.04 -19.97 -10.59
N LYS A 3 -40.39 -20.04 -9.43
CA LYS A 3 -39.06 -19.44 -9.15
C LYS A 3 -37.99 -20.36 -9.77
N SER A 4 -37.05 -19.82 -10.54
CA SER A 4 -35.85 -20.55 -10.98
C SER A 4 -34.62 -20.02 -10.27
N SER A 5 -34.08 -20.84 -9.37
CA SER A 5 -32.81 -20.65 -8.68
C SER A 5 -31.75 -21.49 -9.40
N HIS A 6 -30.80 -20.83 -10.06
CA HIS A 6 -29.60 -21.50 -10.58
C HIS A 6 -28.43 -21.26 -9.63
N GLY A 7 -28.15 -22.26 -8.80
CA GLY A 7 -26.90 -22.38 -8.05
C GLY A 7 -25.77 -22.73 -9.00
N VAL A 8 -24.65 -22.01 -8.89
CA VAL A 8 -23.41 -22.33 -9.59
C VAL A 8 -22.49 -23.09 -8.64
N LEU A 9 -22.03 -24.22 -9.16
CA LEU A 9 -21.25 -25.28 -8.55
C LEU A 9 -19.85 -24.79 -8.18
N TRP A 10 -19.46 -24.92 -6.91
CA TRP A 10 -18.09 -24.66 -6.46
C TRP A 10 -17.22 -25.87 -6.76
N HIS A 11 -16.27 -25.75 -7.68
CA HIS A 11 -15.22 -26.74 -7.85
C HIS A 11 -14.20 -26.63 -6.70
N LYS A 12 -14.06 -27.70 -5.92
CA LYS A 12 -13.03 -27.86 -4.88
C LYS A 12 -11.63 -27.78 -5.50
N VAL A 13 -10.80 -26.88 -4.99
CA VAL A 13 -9.36 -26.83 -5.26
C VAL A 13 -8.66 -27.92 -4.44
N PRO A 14 -7.78 -28.75 -5.03
CA PRO A 14 -7.03 -29.77 -4.28
C PRO A 14 -5.97 -29.11 -3.38
N THR A 15 -5.96 -29.51 -2.11
CA THR A 15 -4.95 -29.13 -1.13
C THR A 15 -3.64 -29.89 -1.41
N LYS A 16 -2.54 -29.15 -1.66
CA LYS A 16 -1.22 -29.77 -1.77
C LYS A 16 -0.71 -30.15 -0.38
N SER A 17 -0.61 -31.46 -0.20
CA SER A 17 -0.01 -32.16 0.91
C SER A 17 1.51 -31.95 0.97
N GLY A 18 2.02 -31.72 2.18
CA GLY A 18 3.32 -32.25 2.65
C GLY A 18 4.60 -31.56 2.18
N MET A 19 5.09 -30.58 2.94
CA MET A 19 6.53 -30.37 3.09
C MET A 19 6.98 -30.92 4.44
N ARG A 20 7.77 -32.00 4.38
CA ARG A 20 8.37 -32.67 5.53
C ARG A 20 9.47 -31.79 6.12
N ALA A 21 9.40 -31.52 7.41
CA ALA A 21 10.50 -30.95 8.17
C ALA A 21 11.68 -31.95 8.20
N VAL A 22 12.85 -31.51 7.78
CA VAL A 22 14.10 -32.28 7.94
C VAL A 22 14.73 -31.84 9.27
N SER A 23 14.71 -32.74 10.25
CA SER A 23 15.41 -32.58 11.52
C SER A 23 16.93 -32.74 11.35
N PRO A 24 17.78 -31.87 11.91
CA PRO A 24 19.20 -32.15 12.04
C PRO A 24 19.46 -33.08 13.22
N LYS A 25 20.31 -34.08 12.97
CA LYS A 25 20.75 -35.15 13.88
C LYS A 25 21.68 -34.60 14.98
N PRO A 26 21.58 -35.05 16.24
CA PRO A 26 22.57 -34.71 17.26
C PRO A 26 23.83 -35.56 17.03
N ARG A 27 25.01 -34.93 16.95
CA ARG A 27 26.30 -35.64 16.97
C ARG A 27 26.81 -35.66 18.40
N GLY A 28 27.04 -36.89 18.85
CA GLY A 28 27.46 -37.22 20.21
C GLY A 28 28.82 -36.67 20.59
N LEU A 29 28.89 -36.44 21.88
CA LEU A 29 30.02 -36.22 22.77
C LEU A 29 31.16 -37.24 22.54
N LEU A 30 32.39 -36.78 22.42
CA LEU A 30 33.55 -37.54 22.87
C LEU A 30 34.38 -36.69 23.83
N ARG A 31 34.54 -37.20 25.05
CA ARG A 31 35.37 -36.64 26.12
C ARG A 31 36.83 -36.92 25.81
N SER A 32 37.70 -35.96 26.07
CA SER A 32 39.09 -36.25 26.42
C SER A 32 39.50 -35.38 27.61
N PHE A 33 39.91 -36.06 28.68
CA PHE A 33 40.53 -35.44 29.85
C PHE A 33 42.00 -35.17 29.53
N ALA A 34 42.42 -33.92 29.57
CA ALA A 34 43.81 -33.56 29.78
C ALA A 34 43.85 -32.44 30.81
N LYS A 35 44.28 -32.80 32.03
CA LYS A 35 44.69 -31.86 33.07
C LYS A 35 46.03 -31.27 32.64
N SER A 36 46.16 -29.96 32.59
CA SER A 36 47.43 -29.31 32.93
C SER A 36 47.20 -27.85 33.32
N CYS A 37 47.69 -27.53 34.52
CA CYS A 37 47.63 -26.24 35.17
C CYS A 37 48.58 -25.25 34.50
N ILE A 38 48.06 -24.15 33.97
CA ILE A 38 48.81 -22.90 33.87
C ILE A 38 47.87 -21.79 34.36
N VAL A 39 48.13 -21.34 35.59
CA VAL A 39 47.59 -20.09 36.12
C VAL A 39 48.32 -18.96 35.41
N ALA A 40 47.69 -18.36 34.41
CA ALA A 40 48.13 -17.11 33.81
C ALA A 40 46.92 -16.17 33.80
N GLY A 41 47.01 -15.10 34.59
CA GLY A 41 45.93 -14.15 34.84
C GLY A 41 45.32 -13.61 33.56
N SER A 42 44.05 -13.93 33.34
CA SER A 42 43.29 -13.43 32.20
C SER A 42 42.85 -12.00 32.50
N LEU A 43 43.56 -11.01 31.97
CA LEU A 43 43.09 -9.63 31.96
C LEU A 43 41.87 -9.56 31.04
N ALA A 44 40.67 -9.61 31.63
CA ALA A 44 39.42 -9.49 30.90
C ALA A 44 39.30 -8.07 30.34
N LEU A 45 39.66 -7.86 29.07
CA LEU A 45 39.31 -6.65 28.33
C LEU A 45 37.78 -6.62 28.19
N VAL A 46 37.13 -5.80 29.00
CA VAL A 46 35.73 -5.42 28.79
C VAL A 46 35.71 -4.48 27.58
N VAL A 47 35.44 -5.03 26.40
CA VAL A 47 35.16 -4.23 25.20
C VAL A 47 33.78 -3.60 25.41
N ALA A 48 33.76 -2.35 25.87
CA ALA A 48 32.55 -1.55 25.91
C ALA A 48 32.07 -1.32 24.46
N ALA A 49 31.00 -2.01 24.06
CA ALA A 49 30.36 -1.73 22.78
C ALA A 49 29.84 -0.28 22.80
N PRO A 50 30.08 0.52 21.76
CA PRO A 50 29.49 1.86 21.68
C PRO A 50 27.97 1.74 21.68
N PRO A 51 27.24 2.71 22.28
CA PRO A 51 25.79 2.71 22.21
C PRO A 51 25.37 2.74 20.74
N VAL A 52 24.54 1.79 20.32
CA VAL A 52 23.92 1.82 19.00
C VAL A 52 22.98 3.02 19.00
N GLN A 53 23.41 4.17 18.49
CA GLN A 53 22.51 5.27 18.23
C GLN A 53 21.54 4.82 17.14
N ALA A 54 20.29 4.56 17.52
CA ALA A 54 19.18 4.43 16.59
C ALA A 54 19.19 5.71 15.73
N SER A 55 19.49 5.53 14.44
CA SER A 55 19.41 6.64 13.50
C SER A 55 17.94 7.05 13.44
N ASN A 56 17.61 8.21 14.01
CA ASN A 56 16.33 8.86 13.78
C ASN A 56 16.31 9.32 12.32
N THR A 57 16.09 8.39 11.40
CA THR A 57 15.73 8.72 10.02
C THR A 57 14.41 9.45 10.13
N THR A 58 14.43 10.78 9.97
CA THR A 58 13.22 11.57 9.87
C THR A 58 12.38 10.96 8.75
N ALA A 59 11.25 10.36 9.11
CA ALA A 59 10.37 9.73 8.14
C ALA A 59 10.02 10.78 7.08
N ASN A 60 10.33 10.50 5.82
CA ASN A 60 9.99 11.38 4.71
C ASN A 60 8.47 11.30 4.52
N VAL A 61 7.73 12.25 5.10
CA VAL A 61 6.27 12.33 5.03
C VAL A 61 5.85 13.45 4.08
N MET A 62 5.00 13.11 3.11
CA MET A 62 4.33 14.06 2.23
C MET A 62 2.85 14.14 2.60
N ILE A 63 2.39 15.33 2.99
CA ILE A 63 0.99 15.59 3.30
C ILE A 63 0.27 16.10 2.05
N ILE A 64 -0.83 15.44 1.68
CA ILE A 64 -1.73 15.85 0.60
C ILE A 64 -2.96 16.51 1.24
N GLY A 65 -3.13 17.81 1.00
CA GLY A 65 -4.33 18.56 1.36
C GLY A 65 -5.48 18.31 0.37
N ASN A 66 -6.29 19.34 0.10
CA ASN A 66 -7.31 19.26 -0.94
C ASN A 66 -6.66 19.19 -2.32
N ASP A 67 -6.94 18.12 -3.07
CA ASP A 67 -6.35 17.89 -4.38
C ASP A 67 -7.42 17.36 -5.36
N TYR A 68 -7.76 18.19 -6.35
CA TYR A 68 -8.79 17.88 -7.36
C TYR A 68 -8.25 17.05 -8.54
N GLY A 69 -6.97 16.68 -8.51
CA GLY A 69 -6.29 15.88 -9.54
C GLY A 69 -5.40 16.73 -10.44
N GLY A 70 -5.30 16.32 -11.71
CA GLY A 70 -4.39 16.97 -12.66
C GLY A 70 -4.00 16.03 -13.80
N VAL A 71 -2.88 16.34 -14.45
CA VAL A 71 -2.39 15.59 -15.60
C VAL A 71 -1.93 14.19 -15.19
N LEU A 72 -2.51 13.16 -15.82
CA LEU A 72 -2.24 11.76 -15.49
C LEU A 72 -0.75 11.40 -15.55
N VAL A 73 -0.04 11.79 -16.61
CA VAL A 73 1.39 11.47 -16.79
C VAL A 73 2.25 12.05 -15.67
N GLN A 74 2.02 13.30 -15.29
CA GLN A 74 2.75 13.94 -14.19
C GLN A 74 2.48 13.23 -12.86
N ARG A 75 1.22 12.83 -12.63
CA ARG A 75 0.87 12.09 -11.41
C ARG A 75 1.54 10.72 -11.36
N LEU A 76 1.60 9.99 -12.47
CA LEU A 76 2.31 8.70 -12.54
C LEU A 76 3.81 8.85 -12.25
N ALA A 77 4.45 9.90 -12.77
CA ALA A 77 5.84 10.21 -12.45
C ALA A 77 6.04 10.50 -10.95
N ASN A 78 5.12 11.25 -10.33
CA ASN A 78 5.14 11.51 -8.89
C ASN A 78 5.01 10.21 -8.09
N LEU A 79 4.06 9.34 -8.45
CA LEU A 79 3.92 8.03 -7.80
C LEU A 79 5.22 7.22 -7.87
N GLN A 80 5.86 7.16 -9.04
CA GLN A 80 7.11 6.43 -9.22
C GLN A 80 8.22 6.99 -8.31
N ALA A 81 8.36 8.32 -8.26
CA ALA A 81 9.35 8.97 -7.42
C ALA A 81 9.09 8.72 -5.92
N LEU A 82 7.84 8.73 -5.48
CA LEU A 82 7.45 8.44 -4.10
C LEU A 82 7.72 6.98 -3.71
N ARG A 83 7.44 6.03 -4.62
CA ARG A 83 7.78 4.60 -4.44
C ARG A 83 9.29 4.42 -4.26
N LEU A 84 10.09 5.00 -5.16
CA LEU A 84 11.55 4.87 -5.12
C LEU A 84 12.17 5.46 -3.84
N ARG A 85 11.58 6.53 -3.28
CA ARG A 85 12.04 7.14 -2.04
C ARG A 85 11.50 6.47 -0.77
N GLY A 86 10.53 5.58 -0.89
CA GLY A 86 9.81 5.03 0.27
C GLY A 86 9.03 6.08 1.06
N THR A 87 8.70 7.23 0.44
CA THR A 87 8.01 8.35 1.10
C THR A 87 6.65 7.90 1.64
N THR A 88 6.36 8.21 2.90
CA THR A 88 5.03 8.07 3.49
C THR A 88 4.13 9.18 2.97
N VAL A 89 2.94 8.83 2.49
CA VAL A 89 1.94 9.80 1.99
C VAL A 89 0.73 9.83 2.89
N GLU A 90 0.36 11.00 3.38
CA GLU A 90 -0.83 11.20 4.20
C GLU A 90 -1.85 12.03 3.43
N ILE A 91 -2.99 11.44 3.06
CA ILE A 91 -4.08 12.19 2.42
C ILE A 91 -4.99 12.73 3.51
N ARG A 92 -4.86 14.03 3.76
CA ARG A 92 -5.43 14.76 4.90
C ARG A 92 -6.34 15.93 4.51
N GLY A 93 -6.58 16.12 3.21
CA GLY A 93 -7.62 17.02 2.71
C GLY A 93 -9.03 16.45 2.86
N ASP A 94 -10.01 17.31 2.70
CA ASP A 94 -11.43 16.97 2.62
C ASP A 94 -11.77 16.28 1.29
N ILE A 95 -10.97 16.52 0.24
CA ILE A 95 -11.15 15.93 -1.09
C ILE A 95 -9.83 15.49 -1.73
N CYS A 96 -9.88 14.31 -2.36
CA CYS A 96 -8.86 13.79 -3.24
C CYS A 96 -9.55 13.21 -4.48
N ALA A 97 -9.56 13.94 -5.59
CA ALA A 97 -10.32 13.59 -6.79
C ALA A 97 -9.44 13.32 -8.01
N SER A 98 -9.99 12.60 -8.99
CA SER A 98 -9.34 12.33 -10.27
C SER A 98 -7.95 11.70 -10.05
N ALA A 99 -6.90 12.24 -10.66
CA ALA A 99 -5.53 11.76 -10.53
C ALA A 99 -5.02 11.73 -9.07
N CYS A 100 -5.56 12.53 -8.15
CA CYS A 100 -5.17 12.46 -6.73
C CYS A 100 -5.34 11.04 -6.16
N THR A 101 -6.44 10.38 -6.53
CA THR A 101 -6.78 9.04 -6.03
C THR A 101 -5.69 8.00 -6.32
N LEU A 102 -4.81 8.22 -7.29
CA LEU A 102 -3.71 7.31 -7.60
C LEU A 102 -2.76 7.13 -6.41
N TYR A 103 -2.65 8.10 -5.49
CA TYR A 103 -1.85 7.94 -4.28
C TYR A 103 -2.34 6.84 -3.34
N LEU A 104 -3.61 6.40 -3.46
CA LEU A 104 -4.11 5.20 -2.77
C LEU A 104 -3.33 3.93 -3.15
N GLY A 105 -2.61 3.98 -4.26
CA GLY A 105 -1.77 2.91 -4.80
C GLY A 105 -0.34 2.82 -4.28
N LEU A 106 0.06 3.65 -3.32
CA LEU A 106 1.36 3.57 -2.70
C LEU A 106 1.27 2.73 -1.41
N GLU A 107 2.27 1.88 -1.18
CA GLU A 107 2.35 1.02 0.01
C GLU A 107 2.32 1.84 1.31
N ASN A 108 3.02 2.97 1.30
CA ASN A 108 3.16 3.86 2.45
C ASN A 108 2.11 4.99 2.48
N THR A 109 0.90 4.79 1.92
CA THR A 109 -0.22 5.75 2.03
C THR A 109 -1.17 5.50 3.20
N CYS A 110 -1.55 6.55 3.92
CA CYS A 110 -2.73 6.55 4.80
C CYS A 110 -3.74 7.64 4.40
N ILE A 111 -4.97 7.49 4.88
CA ILE A 111 -6.08 8.43 4.59
C ILE A 111 -6.87 8.81 5.85
N LEU A 112 -7.58 9.93 5.81
CA LEU A 112 -8.54 10.30 6.85
C LEU A 112 -9.94 9.74 6.54
N PRO A 113 -10.73 9.36 7.57
CA PRO A 113 -12.05 8.78 7.37
C PRO A 113 -13.04 9.72 6.68
N GLN A 114 -12.93 11.04 6.89
CA GLN A 114 -13.81 12.05 6.31
C GLN A 114 -13.43 12.48 4.89
N THR A 115 -12.23 12.14 4.40
CA THR A 115 -11.80 12.51 3.05
C THR A 115 -12.72 11.89 2.01
N ARG A 116 -13.13 12.67 1.00
CA ARG A 116 -13.91 12.20 -0.13
C ARG A 116 -13.00 11.87 -1.31
N PHE A 117 -13.06 10.63 -1.79
CA PHE A 117 -12.27 10.15 -2.92
C PHE A 117 -13.13 10.09 -4.18
N GLY A 118 -12.80 10.91 -5.18
CA GLY A 118 -13.57 11.06 -6.41
C GLY A 118 -12.94 10.34 -7.60
N PHE A 119 -13.66 9.39 -8.19
CA PHE A 119 -13.21 8.56 -9.30
C PHE A 119 -14.01 8.86 -10.58
N HIS A 120 -13.35 8.82 -11.73
CA HIS A 120 -13.97 8.95 -13.05
C HIS A 120 -13.08 8.31 -14.13
N GLY A 121 -13.60 8.15 -15.34
CA GLY A 121 -12.86 7.64 -16.48
C GLY A 121 -11.91 8.68 -17.10
N PRO A 122 -10.80 8.25 -17.74
CA PRO A 122 -9.83 9.16 -18.31
C PRO A 122 -10.45 10.08 -19.38
N SER A 123 -9.98 11.31 -19.43
CA SER A 123 -10.47 12.35 -20.34
C SER A 123 -9.31 13.23 -20.83
N SER A 124 -9.50 13.92 -21.95
CA SER A 124 -8.61 15.01 -22.36
C SER A 124 -9.30 16.33 -22.06
N HIS A 125 -8.81 17.07 -21.07
CA HIS A 125 -9.40 18.35 -20.64
C HIS A 125 -10.91 18.23 -20.36
N GLY A 126 -11.34 17.13 -19.73
CA GLY A 126 -12.75 16.85 -19.43
C GLY A 126 -13.61 16.45 -20.62
N LYS A 127 -13.01 16.23 -21.80
CA LYS A 127 -13.67 15.70 -23.00
C LYS A 127 -13.46 14.19 -23.13
N PRO A 128 -14.44 13.44 -23.67
CA PRO A 128 -14.29 12.02 -23.96
C PRO A 128 -13.06 11.75 -24.84
N LEU A 129 -12.43 10.60 -24.62
CA LEU A 129 -11.35 10.08 -25.46
C LEU A 129 -11.91 9.12 -26.52
N PRO A 130 -11.20 8.90 -27.63
CA PRO A 130 -11.47 7.76 -28.52
C PRO A 130 -11.52 6.46 -27.73
N ARG A 131 -12.39 5.53 -28.14
CA ARG A 131 -12.69 4.30 -27.39
C ARG A 131 -11.43 3.50 -27.02
N ALA A 132 -10.50 3.33 -27.96
CA ALA A 132 -9.25 2.60 -27.73
C ALA A 132 -8.35 3.28 -26.69
N ASP A 133 -8.24 4.61 -26.74
CA ASP A 133 -7.46 5.38 -25.76
C ASP A 133 -8.10 5.36 -24.38
N TYR A 134 -9.42 5.52 -24.32
CA TYR A 134 -10.18 5.42 -23.07
C TYR A 134 -9.95 4.06 -22.40
N GLU A 135 -10.01 2.97 -23.16
CA GLU A 135 -9.76 1.63 -22.62
C GLU A 135 -8.34 1.46 -22.10
N ARG A 136 -7.37 1.77 -22.94
CA ARG A 136 -5.94 1.68 -22.59
C ARG A 136 -5.62 2.50 -21.34
N LEU A 137 -6.02 3.77 -21.29
CA LEU A 137 -5.72 4.65 -20.16
C LEU A 137 -6.49 4.27 -18.90
N SER A 138 -7.68 3.70 -19.03
CA SER A 138 -8.40 3.18 -17.86
C SER A 138 -7.65 2.02 -17.21
N GLN A 139 -7.04 1.14 -18.00
CA GLN A 139 -6.19 0.06 -17.46
C GLN A 139 -4.92 0.62 -16.79
N VAL A 140 -4.30 1.65 -17.36
CA VAL A 140 -3.16 2.35 -16.74
C VAL A 140 -3.52 2.93 -15.38
N VAL A 141 -4.69 3.58 -15.28
CA VAL A 141 -5.22 4.12 -14.02
C VAL A 141 -5.52 3.00 -13.03
N ALA A 142 -6.28 1.97 -13.47
CA ALA A 142 -6.68 0.84 -12.64
C ALA A 142 -5.47 0.12 -12.05
N ALA A 143 -4.40 -0.06 -12.83
CA ALA A 143 -3.18 -0.71 -12.40
C ALA A 143 -2.44 0.00 -11.25
N GLN A 144 -2.77 1.27 -10.96
CA GLN A 144 -2.20 1.95 -9.81
C GLN A 144 -2.96 1.64 -8.52
N TYR A 145 -4.21 1.20 -8.57
CA TYR A 145 -5.00 1.01 -7.36
C TYR A 145 -4.69 -0.34 -6.66
N PRO A 146 -4.89 -0.41 -5.33
CA PRO A 146 -4.99 -1.69 -4.63
C PRO A 146 -6.05 -2.59 -5.29
N SER A 147 -5.88 -3.91 -5.20
CA SER A 147 -6.74 -4.89 -5.88
C SER A 147 -8.24 -4.64 -5.65
N VAL A 148 -8.62 -4.35 -4.40
CA VAL A 148 -10.01 -4.06 -4.02
C VAL A 148 -10.62 -2.87 -4.77
N LEU A 149 -9.82 -1.87 -5.14
CA LEU A 149 -10.28 -0.70 -5.89
C LEU A 149 -10.10 -0.85 -7.40
N ARG A 150 -9.07 -1.58 -7.84
CA ARG A 150 -8.78 -1.80 -9.25
C ARG A 150 -9.99 -2.40 -9.97
N ASP A 151 -10.54 -3.47 -9.42
CA ASP A 151 -11.60 -4.24 -10.07
C ASP A 151 -12.89 -3.40 -10.10
N TRP A 152 -13.24 -2.78 -8.97
CA TRP A 152 -14.36 -1.83 -8.88
C TRP A 152 -14.21 -0.64 -9.84
N TYR A 153 -13.00 -0.10 -10.01
CA TYR A 153 -12.77 1.03 -10.91
C TYR A 153 -13.06 0.65 -12.36
N VAL A 154 -12.57 -0.51 -12.81
CA VAL A 154 -12.78 -0.99 -14.18
C VAL A 154 -14.26 -1.20 -14.48
N THR A 155 -15.03 -1.75 -13.52
CA THR A 155 -16.45 -2.08 -13.71
C THR A 155 -17.40 -0.93 -13.39
N SER A 156 -17.00 0.05 -12.60
CA SER A 156 -17.92 1.05 -12.04
C SER A 156 -17.30 2.45 -11.94
N GLY A 157 -16.15 2.58 -11.29
CA GLY A 157 -15.54 3.89 -10.98
C GLY A 157 -15.21 4.73 -12.22
N ARG A 158 -14.91 4.10 -13.36
CA ARG A 158 -14.55 4.80 -14.59
C ARG A 158 -15.73 5.19 -15.50
N LEU A 159 -16.94 4.69 -15.23
CA LEU A 159 -18.06 4.73 -16.19
C LEU A 159 -18.59 6.15 -16.48
N THR A 160 -18.24 7.11 -15.64
CA THR A 160 -18.60 8.51 -15.78
C THR A 160 -17.36 9.35 -16.08
N LEU A 161 -17.51 10.41 -16.88
CA LEU A 161 -16.40 11.33 -17.19
C LEU A 161 -16.39 12.56 -16.28
N ARG A 162 -17.53 13.24 -16.15
CA ARG A 162 -17.66 14.48 -15.36
C ARG A 162 -18.24 14.28 -13.98
N ARG A 163 -19.20 13.36 -13.87
CA ARG A 163 -19.81 13.01 -12.58
C ARG A 163 -18.87 12.07 -11.85
N MET A 164 -18.21 12.55 -10.81
CA MET A 164 -17.35 11.71 -9.99
C MET A 164 -18.17 10.66 -9.24
N GLN A 165 -17.68 9.43 -9.20
CA GLN A 165 -18.10 8.39 -8.26
C GLN A 165 -17.32 8.62 -6.97
N TYR A 166 -18.00 8.85 -5.85
CA TYR A 166 -17.33 9.13 -4.57
C TYR A 166 -17.34 7.92 -3.65
N ILE A 167 -16.19 7.65 -3.03
CA ILE A 167 -16.06 6.74 -1.89
C ILE A 167 -15.51 7.55 -0.71
N SER A 168 -16.04 7.35 0.50
CA SER A 168 -15.50 7.99 1.71
C SER A 168 -14.20 7.31 2.15
N GLY A 169 -13.33 8.05 2.83
CA GLY A 169 -12.14 7.48 3.44
C GLY A 169 -12.49 6.38 4.44
N ARG A 170 -13.59 6.53 5.19
CA ARG A 170 -14.09 5.49 6.09
C ARG A 170 -14.35 4.17 5.37
N THR A 171 -15.07 4.21 4.25
CA THR A 171 -15.34 3.00 3.46
C THR A 171 -14.06 2.39 2.92
N LEU A 172 -13.09 3.19 2.48
CA LEU A 172 -11.80 2.68 2.02
C LEU A 172 -10.97 2.05 3.15
N ILE A 173 -11.02 2.63 4.36
CA ILE A 173 -10.39 2.06 5.56
C ILE A 173 -11.02 0.72 5.92
N ASP A 174 -12.35 0.63 5.87
CA ASP A 174 -13.08 -0.62 6.11
C ASP A 174 -12.73 -1.71 5.08
N LEU A 175 -12.29 -1.31 3.87
CA LEU A 175 -11.78 -2.19 2.81
C LEU A 175 -10.28 -2.51 2.92
N GLY A 176 -9.60 -2.03 3.97
CA GLY A 176 -8.22 -2.40 4.31
C GLY A 176 -7.16 -1.34 4.02
N LEU A 177 -7.54 -0.10 3.66
CA LEU A 177 -6.56 1.00 3.58
C LEU A 177 -6.20 1.50 5.00
N ARG A 178 -4.96 1.95 5.19
CA ARG A 178 -4.53 2.50 6.48
C ARG A 178 -5.19 3.85 6.77
N GLN A 179 -5.65 4.00 8.00
CA GLN A 179 -6.03 5.29 8.56
C GLN A 179 -4.79 6.08 9.01
N CYS A 180 -4.75 7.39 8.78
CA CYS A 180 -3.70 8.24 9.32
C CYS A 180 -3.88 8.47 10.83
N THR A 181 -2.75 8.65 11.53
CA THR A 181 -2.73 9.03 12.95
C THR A 181 -2.83 10.56 13.15
N GLY A 182 -2.37 11.36 12.18
CA GLY A 182 -2.54 12.81 12.18
C GLY A 182 -3.97 13.26 11.81
N GLY A 183 -4.39 14.45 12.24
CA GLY A 183 -5.70 15.04 11.93
C GLY A 183 -5.77 15.75 10.56
N PRO A 184 -6.85 16.45 10.20
CA PRO A 184 -6.91 17.26 8.97
C PRO A 184 -5.76 18.26 8.84
N VAL A 185 -5.47 18.72 7.62
CA VAL A 185 -4.61 19.90 7.44
C VAL A 185 -5.42 21.14 7.84
N PRO A 186 -4.94 22.01 8.76
CA PRO A 186 -5.62 23.26 9.07
C PRO A 186 -5.83 24.07 7.79
N GLN A 187 -7.08 24.44 7.50
CA GLN A 187 -7.34 25.31 6.36
C GLN A 187 -6.82 26.71 6.72
N ALA A 188 -5.92 27.25 5.89
CA ALA A 188 -5.57 28.66 5.98
C ALA A 188 -6.86 29.45 5.74
N GLN A 189 -7.25 30.27 6.71
CA GLN A 189 -8.38 31.18 6.57
C GLN A 189 -8.05 32.13 5.41
N SER A 190 -8.76 31.97 4.30
CA SER A 190 -8.73 32.86 3.14
C SER A 190 -9.59 34.09 3.39
#